data_AF-A0A971FJT7-F1
#
_entry.id   AF-A0A971FJT7-F1
#
_cell.length_a   1.000
_cell.length_b   1.000
_cell.length_c   1.000
_cell.angle_alpha   90.00
_cell.angle_beta   90.00
_cell.angle_gamma   90.00
#
_symmetry.space_group_name_H-M   'P 1'
#
loop_
_entity.id
_entity.type
_entity.pdbx_description
1 polymer ?
#
loop_
_entity_poly.entity_id
_entity_poly.type
_entity_poly.pdbx_seq_one_letter_code
_entity_poly.pdbx_strand_id
1 'polypeptide(L)'
;MNDIHDKGPTPEDEARFKHENRRRIARFVGVFVVTTLVLLTSYRYTIHTRINDWYLFQAARHTMLALDQIGHAELEPPHYGRFEPRKTRASIAAWTEGRDGPTEEEIATASPEPLSPWERWSYRALEARRGSTPRVNGPRVYFVLRQGIATRIDALQGQLYGLEEDSRIDTAEKERRAEALRDEMKALREQQQAARAGGDGAVKDTSLTFPFILIPECGAIEIMAIFLAAVLAFPTLWRKRLIGLAAGLPVMYGVNILRLTVLAIIGAVDTSREWFNFAHEYVWQAIYIIFVVAVWLLWVEYIVNRVHIVTKKKTWGLPGFCLRFLAYIIVLVILWWLLLPAYGQLLLQVTGITLRHLLGVAIEAGRVEASGMLNTGTKIVFTIAGHERSMHIALLATNVPPYVALVLATVGLALRRRIRILLYGCGILCGFHALFIIVALRFQDILLKASEIPTAIILFFLTLPFMLWIVFAYWDRILSTRQDRPDSTPKDTPAETEHQ
;
A
#
# COMPACT_ATOMS: atom_id res chain seq x y z
N MET A 1 -49.16 7.92 42.19
CA MET A 1 -49.40 7.56 40.78
C MET A 1 -48.95 8.76 39.95
N ASN A 2 -47.64 8.88 39.67
CA ASN A 2 -47.12 9.92 38.77
C ASN A 2 -46.84 9.26 37.43
N ASP A 3 -47.73 9.50 36.48
CA ASP A 3 -47.59 9.17 35.07
C ASP A 3 -46.43 10.00 34.50
N ILE A 4 -45.21 9.42 34.51
CA ILE A 4 -44.12 9.92 33.68
C ILE A 4 -44.45 9.42 32.28
N HIS A 5 -45.25 10.19 31.55
CA HIS A 5 -45.34 10.06 30.10
C HIS A 5 -43.93 10.25 29.54
N ASP A 6 -43.34 9.16 29.07
CA ASP A 6 -42.19 9.13 28.19
C ASP A 6 -42.59 9.84 26.87
N LYS A 7 -42.52 11.17 26.89
CA LYS A 7 -42.70 11.98 25.69
C LYS A 7 -41.46 11.76 24.83
N GLY A 8 -41.65 11.05 23.71
CA GLY A 8 -40.63 10.90 22.68
C GLY A 8 -40.01 12.25 22.28
N PRO A 9 -38.82 12.24 21.67
CA PRO A 9 -38.04 13.44 21.40
C PRO A 9 -38.85 14.48 20.61
N THR A 10 -38.75 15.74 21.01
CA THR A 10 -39.46 16.82 20.31
C THR A 10 -38.87 17.04 18.90
N PRO A 11 -39.61 17.65 17.96
CA PRO A 11 -39.06 18.02 16.65
C PRO A 11 -37.81 18.91 16.74
N GLU A 12 -37.72 19.74 17.78
CA GLU A 12 -36.55 20.58 18.06
C GLU A 12 -35.35 19.76 18.54
N ASP A 13 -35.57 18.78 19.43
CA ASP A 13 -34.53 17.84 19.87
C ASP A 13 -34.01 17.00 18.70
N GLU A 14 -34.89 16.54 17.81
CA GLU A 14 -34.50 15.86 16.58
C GLU A 14 -33.68 16.74 15.64
N ALA A 15 -34.09 17.99 15.46
CA ALA A 15 -33.40 18.95 14.59
C ALA A 15 -32.00 19.27 15.15
N ARG A 16 -31.90 19.52 16.46
CA ARG A 16 -30.64 19.75 17.17
C ARG A 16 -29.73 18.53 17.08
N PHE A 17 -30.24 17.34 17.32
CA PHE A 17 -29.49 16.09 17.17
C PHE A 17 -28.96 15.91 15.75
N LYS A 18 -29.79 16.13 14.73
CA LYS A 18 -29.38 16.07 13.30
C LYS A 18 -28.28 17.09 13.00
N HIS A 19 -28.38 18.30 13.54
CA HIS A 19 -27.35 19.34 13.36
C HIS A 19 -26.02 18.97 14.04
N GLU A 20 -26.06 18.59 15.32
CA GLU A 20 -24.87 18.14 16.05
C GLU A 20 -24.22 16.92 15.38
N ASN A 21 -25.04 16.02 14.86
CA ASN A 21 -24.57 14.85 14.15
C ASN A 21 -23.80 15.24 12.88
N ARG A 22 -24.38 16.09 12.03
CA ARG A 22 -23.69 16.62 10.83
C ARG A 22 -22.36 17.28 11.20
N ARG A 23 -22.32 18.03 12.30
CA ARG A 23 -21.07 18.66 12.79
C ARG A 23 -20.03 17.63 13.22
N ARG A 24 -20.42 16.54 13.89
CA ARG A 24 -19.50 15.46 14.28
C ARG A 24 -18.97 14.71 13.06
N ILE A 25 -19.83 14.43 12.08
CA ILE A 25 -19.44 13.83 10.80
C ILE A 25 -18.45 14.73 10.06
N ALA A 26 -18.79 16.01 9.89
CA ALA A 26 -17.94 16.97 9.20
C ALA A 26 -16.57 17.10 9.88
N ARG A 27 -16.54 17.10 11.23
CA ARG A 27 -15.28 17.08 11.98
C ARG A 27 -14.47 15.80 11.74
N PHE A 28 -15.10 14.63 11.80
CA PHE A 28 -14.43 13.36 11.53
C PHE A 28 -13.82 13.35 10.13
N VAL A 29 -14.63 13.68 9.11
CA VAL A 29 -14.20 13.73 7.71
C VAL A 29 -13.07 14.74 7.54
N GLY A 30 -13.24 15.97 8.03
CA GLY A 30 -12.22 17.02 7.91
C GLY A 30 -10.90 16.64 8.56
N VAL A 31 -10.92 16.11 9.79
CA VAL A 31 -9.70 15.64 10.47
C VAL A 31 -9.08 14.47 9.71
N PHE A 32 -9.87 13.49 9.27
CA PHE A 32 -9.36 12.34 8.53
C PHE A 32 -8.69 12.74 7.22
N VAL A 33 -9.34 13.56 6.39
CA VAL A 33 -8.80 14.01 5.10
C VAL A 33 -7.53 14.82 5.30
N VAL A 34 -7.56 15.82 6.17
CA VAL A 34 -6.38 16.68 6.42
C VAL A 34 -5.22 15.85 6.96
N THR A 35 -5.47 14.99 7.95
CA THR A 35 -4.41 14.15 8.54
C THR A 35 -3.83 13.19 7.51
N THR A 36 -4.67 12.58 6.68
CA THR A 36 -4.22 11.65 5.62
C THR A 36 -3.34 12.37 4.61
N LEU A 37 -3.79 13.52 4.09
CA LEU A 37 -3.01 14.31 3.14
C LEU A 37 -1.68 14.77 3.75
N VAL A 38 -1.70 15.31 4.97
CA VAL A 38 -0.47 15.73 5.66
C VAL A 38 0.50 14.57 5.82
N LEU A 39 0.04 13.41 6.30
CA LEU A 39 0.92 12.26 6.52
C LEU A 39 1.50 11.69 5.22
N LEU A 40 0.68 11.53 4.18
CA LEU A 40 1.13 11.00 2.90
C LEU A 40 2.08 11.96 2.19
N THR A 41 1.76 13.26 2.15
CA THR A 41 2.65 14.28 1.61
C THR A 41 3.95 14.36 2.40
N SER A 42 3.89 14.34 3.74
CA SER A 42 5.09 14.33 4.58
C SER A 42 5.96 13.11 4.29
N TYR A 43 5.37 11.93 4.16
CA TYR A 43 6.12 10.71 3.84
C TYR A 43 6.88 10.85 2.52
N ARG A 44 6.26 11.42 1.48
CA ARG A 44 6.92 11.68 0.19
C ARG A 44 8.19 12.52 0.32
N TYR A 45 8.15 13.60 1.11
CA TYR A 45 9.35 14.38 1.40
C TYR A 45 10.40 13.62 2.23
N THR A 46 10.01 12.59 2.98
CA THR A 46 10.92 11.76 3.77
C THR A 46 11.49 10.54 3.04
N ILE A 47 11.08 10.26 1.80
CA ILE A 47 11.53 9.07 1.04
C ILE A 47 13.06 9.02 0.94
N HIS A 48 13.70 10.15 0.70
CA HIS A 48 15.16 10.25 0.55
C HIS A 48 15.87 10.59 1.87
N THR A 49 15.40 10.04 2.99
CA THR A 49 16.03 10.21 4.31
C THR A 49 16.66 8.91 4.81
N ARG A 50 17.64 9.04 5.72
CA ARG A 50 18.29 7.87 6.37
C ARG A 50 17.31 7.02 7.18
N ILE A 51 16.27 7.65 7.75
CA ILE A 51 15.22 6.95 8.49
C ILE A 51 14.43 6.05 7.54
N ASN A 52 14.09 6.55 6.35
CA ASN A 52 13.39 5.75 5.36
C ASN A 52 14.28 4.64 4.77
N ASP A 53 15.58 4.90 4.57
CA ASP A 53 16.52 3.84 4.15
C ASP A 53 16.52 2.67 5.13
N TRP A 54 16.56 2.99 6.43
CA TRP A 54 16.52 2.00 7.49
C TRP A 54 15.19 1.25 7.49
N TYR A 55 14.07 1.95 7.35
CA TYR A 55 12.75 1.33 7.24
C TYR A 55 12.66 0.34 6.07
N LEU A 56 13.04 0.76 4.86
CA LEU A 56 13.01 -0.10 3.68
C LEU A 56 13.91 -1.32 3.88
N PHE A 57 15.08 -1.14 4.49
CA PHE A 57 15.98 -2.24 4.81
C PHE A 57 15.37 -3.23 5.81
N GLN A 58 14.71 -2.76 6.88
CA GLN A 58 14.01 -3.67 7.80
C GLN A 58 12.85 -4.40 7.13
N ALA A 59 12.09 -3.72 6.26
CA ALA A 59 11.04 -4.35 5.48
C ALA A 59 11.62 -5.46 4.59
N ALA A 60 12.69 -5.16 3.85
CA ALA A 60 13.34 -6.13 2.97
C ALA A 60 13.96 -7.28 3.74
N ARG A 61 14.58 -7.02 4.89
CA ARG A 61 15.14 -8.03 5.79
C ARG A 61 14.06 -8.95 6.33
N HIS A 62 12.94 -8.41 6.83
CA HIS A 62 11.85 -9.23 7.36
C HIS A 62 11.16 -10.06 6.27
N THR A 63 11.01 -9.51 5.06
CA THR A 63 10.54 -10.27 3.89
C THR A 63 11.51 -11.36 3.49
N MET A 64 12.82 -11.08 3.43
CA MET A 64 13.85 -12.09 3.17
C MET A 64 13.79 -13.20 4.22
N LEU A 65 13.70 -12.88 5.52
CA LEU A 65 13.60 -13.89 6.58
C LEU A 65 12.37 -14.79 6.44
N ALA A 66 11.24 -14.23 5.97
CA ALA A 66 10.04 -15.02 5.71
C ALA A 66 10.19 -15.90 4.47
N LEU A 67 10.86 -15.42 3.42
CA LEU A 67 11.12 -16.17 2.19
C LEU A 67 12.12 -17.31 2.40
N ASP A 68 13.13 -17.09 3.25
CA ASP A 68 14.17 -18.07 3.58
C ASP A 68 13.62 -19.30 4.33
N GLN A 69 12.41 -19.20 4.89
CA GLN A 69 11.71 -20.36 5.46
C GLN A 69 11.14 -21.31 4.39
N ILE A 70 11.03 -20.85 3.14
CA ILE A 70 10.33 -21.56 2.05
C ILE A 70 11.31 -21.92 0.92
N GLY A 71 12.28 -21.05 0.64
CA GLY A 71 13.36 -21.26 -0.32
C GLY A 71 14.64 -20.65 0.21
N HIS A 72 15.55 -20.28 -0.68
CA HIS A 72 16.77 -19.55 -0.31
C HIS A 72 16.60 -18.07 -0.62
N ALA A 73 16.80 -17.19 0.36
CA ALA A 73 16.64 -15.75 0.16
C ALA A 73 17.84 -14.96 0.69
N GLU A 74 18.34 -14.02 -0.12
CA GLU A 74 19.45 -13.14 0.25
C GLU A 74 19.07 -11.67 0.12
N LEU A 75 19.58 -10.85 1.04
CA LEU A 75 19.41 -9.40 1.04
C LEU A 75 20.69 -8.72 0.55
N GLU A 76 20.57 -7.85 -0.44
CA GLU A 76 21.66 -7.15 -1.12
C GLU A 76 22.82 -8.11 -1.43
N PRO A 77 22.62 -9.18 -2.21
CA PRO A 77 23.67 -10.17 -2.42
C PRO A 77 24.85 -9.61 -3.22
N PRO A 78 26.08 -10.17 -3.04
CA PRO A 78 27.30 -9.64 -3.66
C PRO A 78 27.29 -9.63 -5.19
N HIS A 79 26.54 -10.54 -5.83
CA HIS A 79 26.52 -10.67 -7.30
C HIS A 79 25.88 -9.47 -8.03
N TYR A 80 25.25 -8.54 -7.32
CA TYR A 80 24.59 -7.36 -7.90
C TYR A 80 25.46 -6.11 -8.05
N GLY A 81 26.73 -6.17 -7.65
CA GLY A 81 27.67 -5.07 -7.80
C GLY A 81 28.98 -5.38 -7.08
N ARG A 82 30.09 -4.93 -7.65
CA ARG A 82 31.40 -5.00 -7.00
C ARG A 82 31.57 -3.79 -6.11
N PHE A 83 31.93 -4.01 -4.86
CA PHE A 83 32.20 -2.93 -3.92
C PHE A 83 33.63 -3.02 -3.42
N GLU A 84 34.28 -1.87 -3.27
CA GLU A 84 35.54 -1.78 -2.54
C GLU A 84 35.21 -1.48 -1.07
N PRO A 85 35.43 -2.41 -0.11
CA PRO A 85 34.90 -2.24 1.25
C PRO A 85 35.36 -0.96 1.93
N ARG A 86 36.65 -0.64 1.81
CA ARG A 86 37.25 0.58 2.38
C ARG A 86 36.65 1.86 1.82
N LYS A 87 36.68 1.99 0.49
CA LYS A 87 36.13 3.14 -0.23
C LYS A 87 34.63 3.30 0.04
N THR A 88 33.89 2.21 0.10
CA THR A 88 32.45 2.19 0.39
C THR A 88 32.16 2.76 1.77
N ARG A 89 32.82 2.26 2.82
CA ARG A 89 32.64 2.75 4.19
C ARG A 89 33.03 4.21 4.34
N ALA A 90 34.20 4.60 3.80
CA ALA A 90 34.66 5.98 3.82
C ALA A 90 33.68 6.91 3.08
N SER A 91 33.14 6.48 1.93
CA SER A 91 32.14 7.25 1.19
C SER A 91 30.83 7.41 1.95
N ILE A 92 30.34 6.35 2.61
CA ILE A 92 29.14 6.44 3.47
C ILE A 92 29.37 7.47 4.58
N ALA A 93 30.52 7.44 5.25
CA ALA A 93 30.85 8.39 6.31
C ALA A 93 30.86 9.84 5.78
N ALA A 94 31.65 10.10 4.75
CA ALA A 94 31.77 11.42 4.14
C ALA A 94 30.42 11.97 3.65
N TRP A 95 29.62 11.16 2.98
CA TRP A 95 28.31 11.59 2.47
C TRP A 95 27.30 11.83 3.59
N THR A 96 27.38 11.09 4.70
CA THR A 96 26.52 11.32 5.87
C THR A 96 26.86 12.64 6.56
N GLU A 97 28.11 13.10 6.46
CA GLU A 97 28.57 14.41 6.93
C GLU A 97 28.28 15.55 5.94
N GLY A 98 27.69 15.25 4.77
CA GLY A 98 27.39 16.24 3.74
C GLY A 98 28.57 16.60 2.84
N ARG A 99 29.68 15.86 2.89
CA ARG A 99 30.83 16.04 2.00
C ARG A 99 30.62 15.38 0.64
N ASP A 100 31.42 15.78 -0.35
CA ASP A 100 31.31 15.23 -1.71
C ASP A 100 31.88 13.82 -1.86
N GLY A 101 32.92 13.51 -1.09
CA GLY A 101 33.56 12.22 -1.04
C GLY A 101 34.56 12.13 0.10
N PRO A 102 35.10 10.92 0.35
CA PRO A 102 36.12 10.69 1.36
C PRO A 102 37.50 11.15 0.90
N THR A 103 38.40 11.37 1.85
CA THR A 103 39.84 11.57 1.58
C THR A 103 40.56 10.23 1.39
N GLU A 104 41.73 10.24 0.76
CA GLU A 104 42.56 9.03 0.60
C GLU A 104 42.96 8.42 1.95
N GLU A 105 43.16 9.23 2.98
CA GLU A 105 43.49 8.77 4.33
C GLU A 105 42.29 8.06 4.99
N GLU A 106 41.07 8.58 4.81
CA GLU A 106 39.84 7.94 5.27
C GLU A 106 39.60 6.59 4.58
N ILE A 107 39.90 6.50 3.29
CA ILE A 107 39.86 5.24 2.55
C ILE A 107 40.93 4.28 3.10
N ALA A 108 42.16 4.73 3.31
CA ALA A 108 43.26 3.89 3.80
C ALA A 108 43.04 3.38 5.23
N THR A 109 42.35 4.12 6.08
CA THR A 109 42.06 3.77 7.49
C THR A 109 40.77 2.97 7.67
N ALA A 110 39.86 2.98 6.69
CA ALA A 110 38.62 2.22 6.76
C ALA A 110 38.84 0.69 6.85
N SER A 111 37.92 0.00 7.53
CA SER A 111 37.96 -1.47 7.65
C SER A 111 37.90 -2.14 6.27
N PRO A 112 38.74 -3.13 5.99
CA PRO A 112 38.70 -3.90 4.75
C PRO A 112 37.76 -5.11 4.80
N GLU A 113 37.09 -5.37 5.93
CA GLU A 113 36.19 -6.52 6.09
C GLU A 113 35.06 -6.54 5.04
N PRO A 114 34.54 -7.71 4.66
CA PRO A 114 33.39 -7.80 3.76
C PRO A 114 32.24 -6.88 4.19
N LEU A 115 31.58 -6.26 3.23
CA LEU A 115 30.48 -5.34 3.51
C LEU A 115 29.23 -6.11 3.95
N SER A 116 28.57 -5.60 4.98
CA SER A 116 27.24 -6.07 5.36
C SER A 116 26.20 -5.66 4.31
N PRO A 117 25.04 -6.37 4.25
CA PRO A 117 23.92 -5.96 3.40
C PRO A 117 23.46 -4.52 3.65
N TRP A 118 23.52 -4.04 4.90
CA TRP A 118 23.17 -2.66 5.25
C TRP A 118 24.15 -1.65 4.64
N GLU A 119 25.45 -1.94 4.67
CA GLU A 119 26.45 -1.04 4.08
C GLU A 119 26.28 -0.96 2.55
N ARG A 120 26.05 -2.10 1.87
CA ARG A 120 25.78 -2.13 0.43
C ARG A 120 24.53 -1.33 0.05
N TRP A 121 23.43 -1.51 0.79
CA TRP A 121 22.22 -0.71 0.60
C TRP A 121 22.46 0.77 0.91
N SER A 122 23.08 1.08 2.05
CA SER A 122 23.33 2.44 2.50
C SER A 122 24.17 3.22 1.51
N TYR A 123 25.21 2.61 0.95
CA TYR A 123 26.02 3.22 -0.11
C TYR A 123 25.17 3.51 -1.34
N ARG A 124 24.45 2.51 -1.88
CA ARG A 124 23.57 2.67 -3.06
C ARG A 124 22.51 3.74 -2.85
N ALA A 125 21.91 3.82 -1.66
CA ALA A 125 20.88 4.78 -1.33
C ALA A 125 21.42 6.22 -1.30
N LEU A 126 22.61 6.42 -0.72
CA LEU A 126 23.28 7.72 -0.69
C LEU A 126 23.76 8.12 -2.09
N GLU A 127 24.40 7.21 -2.81
CA GLU A 127 24.89 7.42 -4.17
C GLU A 127 23.74 7.84 -5.12
N ALA A 128 22.59 7.16 -5.04
CA ALA A 128 21.42 7.47 -5.87
C ALA A 128 20.85 8.89 -5.67
N ARG A 129 21.13 9.54 -4.54
CA ARG A 129 20.68 10.91 -4.23
C ARG A 129 21.63 11.98 -4.75
N ARG A 130 22.85 11.61 -5.10
CA ARG A 130 23.88 12.55 -5.59
C ARG A 130 23.79 12.82 -7.09
N GLY A 131 23.01 12.02 -7.82
CA GLY A 131 22.70 12.29 -9.23
C GLY A 131 21.79 13.51 -9.40
N SER A 132 21.82 14.14 -10.59
CA SER A 132 21.00 15.32 -10.92
C SER A 132 19.49 15.09 -10.78
N THR A 133 19.04 13.84 -10.82
CA THR A 133 17.67 13.42 -10.54
C THR A 133 17.71 12.23 -9.57
N PRO A 134 17.27 12.37 -8.31
CA PRO A 134 17.20 11.27 -7.37
C PRO A 134 16.35 10.13 -7.94
N ARG A 135 16.94 8.94 -8.08
CA ARG A 135 16.19 7.77 -8.54
C ARG A 135 15.53 7.09 -7.35
N VAL A 136 14.24 6.76 -7.48
CA VAL A 136 13.57 5.86 -6.52
C VAL A 136 14.25 4.49 -6.62
N ASN A 137 14.78 4.03 -5.50
CA ASN A 137 15.52 2.78 -5.38
C ASN A 137 15.22 2.15 -4.01
N GLY A 138 15.60 0.89 -3.84
CA GLY A 138 15.32 0.12 -2.64
C GLY A 138 16.37 -0.96 -2.38
N PRO A 139 16.31 -1.61 -1.21
CA PRO A 139 17.09 -2.81 -0.96
C PRO A 139 16.70 -3.92 -1.94
N ARG A 140 17.70 -4.62 -2.46
CA ARG A 140 17.55 -5.77 -3.35
C ARG A 140 17.32 -7.04 -2.55
N VAL A 141 16.29 -7.81 -2.90
CA VAL A 141 16.07 -9.15 -2.36
C VAL A 141 16.18 -10.15 -3.51
N TYR A 142 17.03 -11.15 -3.33
CA TYR A 142 17.19 -12.25 -4.27
C TYR A 142 16.55 -13.49 -3.68
N PHE A 143 15.49 -13.98 -4.33
CA PHE A 143 14.76 -15.15 -3.87
C PHE A 143 14.87 -16.30 -4.86
N VAL A 144 15.24 -17.48 -4.37
CA VAL A 144 15.32 -18.73 -5.11
C VAL A 144 14.32 -19.71 -4.49
N LEU A 145 13.19 -19.91 -5.17
CA LEU A 145 12.15 -20.86 -4.73
C LEU A 145 12.55 -22.30 -5.06
N ARG A 146 13.20 -22.52 -6.20
CA ARG A 146 13.69 -23.83 -6.63
C ARG A 146 15.06 -23.68 -7.24
N GLN A 147 16.02 -24.46 -6.74
CA GLN A 147 17.36 -24.52 -7.32
C GLN A 147 17.37 -25.26 -8.65
N GLY A 148 18.26 -24.83 -9.54
CA GLY A 148 18.53 -25.38 -10.86
C GLY A 148 19.91 -24.93 -11.34
N ILE A 149 20.15 -25.01 -12.65
CA ILE A 149 21.49 -24.75 -13.21
C ILE A 149 21.82 -23.25 -13.11
N ALA A 150 20.92 -22.37 -13.56
CA ALA A 150 21.14 -20.91 -13.51
C ALA A 150 21.37 -20.40 -12.08
N THR A 151 20.55 -20.82 -11.13
CA THR A 151 20.67 -20.38 -9.72
C THR A 151 21.97 -20.80 -9.05
N ARG A 152 22.50 -21.98 -9.40
CA ARG A 152 23.80 -22.43 -8.91
C ARG A 152 24.95 -21.62 -9.50
N ILE A 153 24.87 -21.30 -10.79
CA ILE A 153 25.83 -20.39 -11.44
C ILE A 153 25.84 -19.03 -10.73
N ASP A 154 24.66 -18.46 -10.46
CA ASP A 154 24.55 -17.17 -9.77
C ASP A 154 25.08 -17.23 -8.33
N ALA A 155 24.81 -18.33 -7.62
CA ALA A 155 25.34 -18.55 -6.27
C ALA A 155 26.87 -18.65 -6.26
N LEU A 156 27.47 -19.41 -7.18
CA LEU A 156 28.93 -19.52 -7.32
C LEU A 156 29.56 -18.17 -7.70
N GLN A 157 28.92 -17.39 -8.57
CA GLN A 157 29.36 -16.05 -8.90
C GLN A 157 29.34 -15.11 -7.68
N GLY A 158 28.31 -15.22 -6.83
CA GLY A 158 28.24 -14.49 -5.56
C GLY A 158 29.35 -14.88 -4.58
N GLN A 159 29.65 -16.18 -4.46
CA GLN A 159 30.76 -16.68 -3.65
C GLN A 159 32.12 -16.20 -4.15
N LEU A 160 32.31 -16.20 -5.48
CA LEU A 160 33.53 -15.70 -6.11
C LEU A 160 33.75 -14.21 -5.79
N TYR A 161 32.72 -13.38 -5.92
CA TYR A 161 32.84 -11.96 -5.56
C TYR A 161 33.07 -11.74 -4.06
N GLY A 162 32.38 -12.50 -3.20
CA GLY A 162 32.62 -12.44 -1.76
C GLY A 162 34.05 -12.82 -1.37
N LEU A 163 34.63 -13.81 -2.07
CA LEU A 163 36.03 -14.23 -1.91
C LEU A 163 37.01 -13.15 -2.39
N GLU A 164 36.73 -12.53 -3.54
CA GLU A 164 37.51 -11.39 -4.07
C GLU A 164 37.53 -10.24 -3.04
N GLU A 165 36.38 -9.90 -2.46
CA GLU A 165 36.21 -8.81 -1.47
C GLU A 165 36.83 -9.11 -0.09
N ASP A 166 36.95 -10.38 0.33
CA ASP A 166 37.40 -10.72 1.70
C ASP A 166 38.92 -10.56 1.87
N SER A 167 39.37 -9.40 2.35
CA SER A 167 40.79 -9.10 2.54
C SER A 167 41.51 -9.97 3.59
N ARG A 168 40.80 -10.80 4.35
CA ARG A 168 41.38 -11.65 5.41
C ARG A 168 42.04 -12.91 4.85
N ILE A 169 41.72 -13.28 3.60
CA ILE A 169 42.23 -14.48 2.96
C ILE A 169 43.47 -14.10 2.14
N ASP A 170 44.54 -14.88 2.30
CA ASP A 170 45.79 -14.69 1.55
C ASP A 170 45.56 -14.82 0.03
N THR A 171 46.34 -14.09 -0.76
CA THR A 171 46.18 -14.00 -2.23
C THR A 171 46.32 -15.38 -2.90
N ALA A 172 47.26 -16.21 -2.45
CA ALA A 172 47.44 -17.55 -3.02
C ALA A 172 46.24 -18.46 -2.68
N GLU A 173 45.73 -18.37 -1.45
CA GLU A 173 44.54 -19.12 -1.04
C GLU A 173 43.28 -18.65 -1.75
N LYS A 174 43.12 -17.34 -1.97
CA LYS A 174 42.04 -16.79 -2.78
C LYS A 174 42.08 -17.34 -4.19
N GLU A 175 43.24 -17.35 -4.85
CA GLU A 175 43.33 -17.83 -6.23
C GLU A 175 42.97 -19.31 -6.33
N ARG A 176 43.44 -20.15 -5.39
CA ARG A 176 43.06 -21.58 -5.35
C ARG A 176 41.55 -21.79 -5.21
N ARG A 177 40.90 -21.06 -4.31
CA ARG A 177 39.44 -21.17 -4.10
C ARG A 177 38.67 -20.59 -5.29
N ALA A 178 39.15 -19.49 -5.86
CA ALA A 178 38.55 -18.86 -7.02
C ALA A 178 38.62 -19.77 -8.25
N GLU A 179 39.74 -20.47 -8.46
CA GLU A 179 39.90 -21.45 -9.53
C GLU A 179 38.88 -22.59 -9.40
N ALA A 180 38.73 -23.17 -8.19
CA ALA A 180 37.72 -24.21 -7.94
C ALA A 180 36.28 -23.74 -8.25
N LEU A 181 35.91 -22.53 -7.82
CA LEU A 181 34.60 -21.94 -8.11
C LEU A 181 34.39 -21.68 -9.61
N ARG A 182 35.44 -21.21 -10.31
CA ARG A 182 35.39 -20.96 -11.77
C ARG A 182 35.24 -22.26 -12.56
N ASP A 183 35.90 -23.33 -12.13
CA ASP A 183 35.80 -24.65 -12.75
C ASP A 183 34.40 -25.25 -12.59
N GLU A 184 33.82 -25.19 -11.38
CA GLU A 184 32.46 -25.65 -11.13
C GLU A 184 31.44 -24.83 -11.94
N MET A 185 31.60 -23.51 -11.98
CA MET A 185 30.75 -22.62 -12.77
C MET A 185 30.88 -22.91 -14.28
N LYS A 186 32.08 -23.23 -14.77
CA LYS A 186 32.31 -23.62 -16.17
C LYS A 186 31.56 -24.92 -16.49
N ALA A 187 31.67 -25.94 -15.64
CA ALA A 187 30.94 -27.20 -15.81
C ALA A 187 29.42 -26.99 -15.85
N LEU A 188 28.86 -26.14 -14.97
CA LEU A 188 27.44 -25.81 -14.98
C LEU A 188 27.01 -25.03 -16.24
N ARG A 189 27.87 -24.13 -16.76
CA ARG A 189 27.59 -23.40 -18.01
C ARG A 189 27.57 -24.34 -19.21
N GLU A 190 28.45 -25.34 -19.26
CA GLU A 190 28.42 -26.39 -20.28
C GLU A 190 27.13 -27.21 -20.20
N GLN A 191 26.69 -27.60 -19.00
CA GLN A 191 25.38 -28.24 -18.80
C GLN A 191 24.22 -27.36 -19.26
N GLN A 192 24.26 -26.06 -18.96
CA GLN A 192 23.22 -25.11 -19.40
C GLN A 192 23.17 -24.98 -20.93
N GLN A 193 24.33 -24.97 -21.59
CA GLN A 193 24.41 -24.93 -23.05
C GLN A 193 23.85 -26.21 -23.67
N ALA A 194 24.21 -27.38 -23.13
CA ALA A 194 23.66 -28.67 -23.56
C ALA A 194 22.14 -28.75 -23.36
N ALA A 195 21.63 -28.25 -22.23
CA ALA A 195 20.19 -28.15 -21.94
C ALA A 195 19.43 -27.31 -22.97
N ARG A 196 20.03 -26.19 -23.43
CA ARG A 196 19.45 -25.32 -24.46
C ARG A 196 19.50 -25.92 -25.86
N ALA A 197 20.49 -26.76 -26.15
CA ALA A 197 20.64 -27.43 -27.44
C ALA A 197 19.60 -28.55 -27.69
N GLY A 198 18.87 -28.98 -26.66
CA GLY A 198 17.72 -29.88 -26.80
C GLY A 198 18.06 -31.33 -27.16
N GLY A 199 19.26 -31.79 -26.83
CA GLY A 199 19.66 -33.19 -27.02
C GLY A 199 18.86 -34.17 -26.14
N ASP A 200 18.74 -35.42 -26.60
CA ASP A 200 18.04 -36.46 -25.85
C ASP A 200 18.79 -36.74 -24.53
N GLY A 201 18.08 -36.68 -23.39
CA GLY A 201 18.67 -36.78 -22.04
C GLY A 201 19.22 -35.48 -21.44
N ALA A 202 19.06 -34.32 -22.09
CA ALA A 202 19.55 -33.04 -21.55
C ALA A 202 18.78 -32.59 -20.29
N VAL A 203 19.51 -32.26 -19.22
CA VAL A 203 18.95 -31.79 -17.95
C VAL A 203 18.32 -30.40 -18.15
N LYS A 204 16.99 -30.29 -18.05
CA LYS A 204 16.31 -29.00 -18.13
C LYS A 204 16.62 -28.16 -16.89
N ASP A 205 16.87 -26.86 -17.10
CA ASP A 205 16.97 -25.92 -16.00
C ASP A 205 15.59 -25.74 -15.35
N THR A 206 15.48 -26.08 -14.07
CA THR A 206 14.25 -25.97 -13.28
C THR A 206 14.31 -24.80 -12.27
N SER A 207 15.27 -23.90 -12.44
CA SER A 207 15.44 -22.72 -11.58
C SER A 207 14.18 -21.86 -11.53
N LEU A 208 13.67 -21.61 -10.33
CA LEU A 208 12.59 -20.64 -10.08
C LEU A 208 13.14 -19.54 -9.18
N THR A 209 13.25 -18.33 -9.73
CA THR A 209 13.83 -17.18 -9.04
C THR A 209 12.96 -15.96 -9.18
N PHE A 210 13.02 -15.09 -8.17
CA PHE A 210 12.40 -13.79 -8.23
C PHE A 210 13.28 -12.74 -7.58
N PRO A 211 14.18 -12.11 -8.36
CA PRO A 211 14.90 -10.94 -7.90
C PRO A 211 13.99 -9.71 -7.91
N PHE A 212 13.94 -8.96 -6.81
CA PHE A 212 13.15 -7.73 -6.72
C PHE A 212 13.82 -6.64 -5.88
N ILE A 213 13.36 -5.40 -6.08
CA ILE A 213 13.80 -4.22 -5.35
C ILE A 213 12.62 -3.71 -4.54
N LEU A 214 12.80 -3.53 -3.23
CA LEU A 214 11.74 -3.03 -2.35
C LEU A 214 11.74 -1.50 -2.34
N ILE A 215 10.92 -0.89 -3.19
CA ILE A 215 10.73 0.56 -3.29
C ILE A 215 9.72 1.09 -2.25
N PRO A 216 9.70 2.41 -1.95
CA PRO A 216 8.77 3.02 -0.99
C PRO A 216 7.29 2.67 -1.19
N GLU A 217 6.85 2.51 -2.43
CA GLU A 217 5.48 2.15 -2.81
C GLU A 217 5.10 0.70 -2.44
N CYS A 218 6.09 -0.17 -2.22
CA CYS A 218 5.91 -1.52 -1.70
C CYS A 218 5.86 -1.57 -0.17
N GLY A 219 6.10 -0.42 0.50
CA GLY A 219 6.09 -0.29 1.95
C GLY A 219 4.68 -0.22 2.55
N ALA A 220 4.60 -0.48 3.85
CA ALA A 220 3.39 -0.37 4.65
C ALA A 220 3.05 1.06 5.10
N ILE A 221 3.96 2.03 4.96
CA ILE A 221 3.83 3.37 5.58
C ILE A 221 2.56 4.09 5.11
N GLU A 222 2.23 4.03 3.83
CA GLU A 222 1.05 4.71 3.27
C GLU A 222 -0.25 4.19 3.93
N ILE A 223 -0.36 2.87 4.09
CA ILE A 223 -1.51 2.21 4.71
C ILE A 223 -1.54 2.48 6.22
N MET A 224 -0.38 2.43 6.87
CA MET A 224 -0.23 2.79 8.29
C MET A 224 -0.64 4.24 8.54
N ALA A 225 -0.31 5.16 7.64
CA ALA A 225 -0.71 6.56 7.71
C ALA A 225 -2.23 6.74 7.59
N ILE A 226 -2.87 6.03 6.65
CA ILE A 226 -4.34 6.02 6.51
C ILE A 226 -5.02 5.47 7.78
N PHE A 227 -4.52 4.35 8.31
CA PHE A 227 -5.04 3.78 9.54
C PHE A 227 -4.85 4.72 10.75
N LEU A 228 -3.67 5.33 10.87
CA LEU A 228 -3.37 6.35 11.88
C LEU A 228 -4.35 7.52 11.79
N ALA A 229 -4.56 8.06 10.59
CA ALA A 229 -5.53 9.14 10.36
C ALA A 229 -6.95 8.73 10.77
N ALA A 230 -7.37 7.50 10.45
CA ALA A 230 -8.70 7.00 10.81
C ALA A 230 -8.90 6.89 12.33
N VAL A 231 -7.88 6.43 13.07
CA VAL A 231 -7.91 6.33 14.54
C VAL A 231 -7.88 7.71 15.21
N LEU A 232 -7.08 8.65 14.69
CA LEU A 232 -6.99 10.01 15.22
C LEU A 232 -8.27 10.81 14.97
N ALA A 233 -8.87 10.67 13.80
CA ALA A 233 -10.13 11.31 13.45
C ALA A 233 -11.30 10.81 14.30
N PHE A 234 -11.24 9.55 14.77
CA PHE A 234 -12.32 8.96 15.52
C PHE A 234 -12.52 9.62 16.90
N PRO A 235 -13.76 10.02 17.28
CA PRO A 235 -14.04 10.75 18.52
C PRO A 235 -14.07 9.82 19.74
N THR A 236 -12.91 9.37 20.21
CA THR A 236 -12.74 8.51 21.39
C THR A 236 -11.62 9.00 22.31
N LEU A 237 -11.50 8.40 23.50
CA LEU A 237 -10.47 8.72 24.48
C LEU A 237 -9.07 8.38 23.95
N TRP A 238 -8.07 9.21 24.27
CA TRP A 238 -6.68 9.02 23.82
C TRP A 238 -6.09 7.65 24.19
N ARG A 239 -6.39 7.12 25.38
CA ARG A 239 -5.96 5.76 25.78
C ARG A 239 -6.41 4.69 24.78
N LYS A 240 -7.64 4.80 24.27
CA LYS A 240 -8.19 3.84 23.30
C LYS A 240 -7.56 4.01 21.92
N ARG A 241 -7.23 5.26 21.54
CA ARG A 241 -6.45 5.54 20.32
C ARG A 241 -5.08 4.87 20.38
N LEU A 242 -4.34 5.08 21.49
CA LEU A 242 -3.00 4.51 21.66
C LEU A 242 -3.00 2.97 21.60
N ILE A 243 -3.98 2.31 22.23
CA ILE A 243 -4.14 0.84 22.11
C ILE A 243 -4.37 0.43 20.65
N GLY A 244 -5.23 1.17 19.94
CA GLY A 244 -5.51 0.92 18.52
C GLY A 244 -4.28 1.08 17.63
N LEU A 245 -3.47 2.10 17.88
CA LEU A 245 -2.23 2.34 17.13
C LEU A 245 -1.16 1.30 17.48
N ALA A 246 -0.95 1.01 18.76
CA ALA A 246 0.04 0.05 19.22
C ALA A 246 -0.23 -1.37 18.72
N ALA A 247 -1.51 -1.75 18.56
CA ALA A 247 -1.88 -3.04 18.00
C ALA A 247 -1.99 -3.01 16.46
N GLY A 248 -2.63 -1.98 15.89
CA GLY A 248 -2.94 -1.92 14.47
C GLY A 248 -1.72 -1.69 13.58
N LEU A 249 -0.76 -0.86 14.00
CA LEU A 249 0.43 -0.55 13.20
C LEU A 249 1.32 -1.79 12.99
N PRO A 250 1.70 -2.59 14.01
CA PRO A 250 2.43 -3.84 13.80
C PRO A 250 1.69 -4.83 12.91
N VAL A 251 0.35 -4.89 13.05
CA VAL A 251 -0.50 -5.78 12.26
C VAL A 251 -0.49 -5.38 10.77
N MET A 252 -0.56 -4.08 10.45
CA MET A 252 -0.42 -3.58 9.07
C MET A 252 0.96 -3.87 8.48
N TYR A 253 2.02 -3.68 9.27
CA TYR A 253 3.38 -4.02 8.86
C TYR A 253 3.50 -5.52 8.56
N GLY A 254 3.00 -6.39 9.45
CA GLY A 254 3.02 -7.84 9.27
C GLY A 254 2.30 -8.31 8.00
N VAL A 255 1.13 -7.72 7.69
CA VAL A 255 0.43 -8.01 6.42
C VAL A 255 1.23 -7.54 5.21
N ASN A 256 1.98 -6.45 5.32
CA ASN A 256 2.89 -6.06 4.23
C ASN A 256 4.01 -7.07 4.01
N ILE A 257 4.61 -7.59 5.08
CA ILE A 257 5.62 -8.65 4.94
C ILE A 257 5.00 -9.89 4.26
N LEU A 258 3.82 -10.32 4.71
CA LEU A 258 3.08 -11.42 4.10
C LEU A 258 2.79 -11.17 2.61
N ARG A 259 2.34 -9.97 2.26
CA ARG A 259 2.12 -9.56 0.87
C ARG A 259 3.36 -9.75 0.03
N LEU A 260 4.48 -9.19 0.48
CA LEU A 260 5.74 -9.24 -0.28
C LEU A 260 6.23 -10.69 -0.43
N THR A 261 6.09 -11.52 0.61
CA THR A 261 6.42 -12.94 0.55
C THR A 261 5.57 -13.68 -0.49
N VAL A 262 4.26 -13.51 -0.45
CA VAL A 262 3.35 -14.17 -1.41
C VAL A 262 3.62 -13.69 -2.84
N LEU A 263 3.85 -12.39 -3.03
CA LEU A 263 4.18 -11.84 -4.34
C LEU A 263 5.50 -12.37 -4.88
N ALA A 264 6.52 -12.55 -4.04
CA ALA A 264 7.78 -13.14 -4.46
C ALA A 264 7.63 -14.62 -4.86
N ILE A 265 6.77 -15.38 -4.18
CA ILE A 265 6.45 -16.76 -4.57
C ILE A 265 5.73 -16.79 -5.92
N ILE A 266 4.69 -15.96 -6.10
CA ILE A 266 3.98 -15.85 -7.38
C ILE A 266 4.96 -15.48 -8.49
N GLY A 267 5.79 -14.46 -8.26
CA GLY A 267 6.78 -13.99 -9.23
C GLY A 267 7.84 -15.04 -9.58
N ALA A 268 8.21 -15.92 -8.64
CA ALA A 268 9.17 -17.00 -8.91
C ALA A 268 8.58 -18.11 -9.78
N VAL A 269 7.27 -18.36 -9.69
CA VAL A 269 6.56 -19.39 -10.47
C VAL A 269 6.06 -18.84 -11.82
N ASP A 270 5.78 -17.53 -11.89
CA ASP A 270 5.19 -16.87 -13.04
C ASP A 270 6.24 -16.27 -14.00
N THR A 271 6.72 -17.09 -14.93
CA THR A 271 7.75 -16.67 -15.90
C THR A 271 7.28 -15.57 -16.86
N SER A 272 5.98 -15.45 -17.14
CA SER A 272 5.43 -14.39 -18.02
C SER A 272 5.21 -13.06 -17.30
N ARG A 273 5.28 -13.05 -15.96
CA ARG A 273 4.96 -11.90 -15.07
C ARG A 273 3.51 -11.41 -15.14
N GLU A 274 2.64 -12.07 -15.88
CA GLU A 274 1.24 -11.64 -16.03
C GLU A 274 0.46 -11.80 -14.72
N TRP A 275 0.62 -12.95 -14.04
CA TRP A 275 -0.02 -13.21 -12.74
C TRP A 275 0.59 -12.37 -11.63
N PHE A 276 1.91 -12.18 -11.65
CA PHE A 276 2.59 -11.30 -10.71
C PHE A 276 2.05 -9.88 -10.80
N ASN A 277 2.00 -9.29 -12.01
CA ASN A 277 1.51 -7.92 -12.20
C ASN A 277 0.04 -7.80 -11.78
N PHE A 278 -0.79 -8.77 -12.18
CA PHE A 278 -2.20 -8.79 -11.79
C PHE A 278 -2.39 -8.87 -10.26
N ALA A 279 -1.63 -9.74 -9.60
CA ALA A 279 -1.70 -9.90 -8.15
C ALA A 279 -1.16 -8.66 -7.40
N HIS A 280 -0.03 -8.12 -7.86
CA HIS A 280 0.67 -6.99 -7.26
C HIS A 280 -0.16 -5.69 -7.33
N GLU A 281 -0.74 -5.39 -8.48
CA GLU A 281 -1.47 -4.15 -8.73
C GLU A 281 -2.92 -4.21 -8.24
N TYR A 282 -3.61 -5.35 -8.43
CA TYR A 282 -5.07 -5.39 -8.25
C TYR A 282 -5.52 -6.25 -7.06
N VAL A 283 -5.05 -7.50 -6.98
CA VAL A 283 -5.52 -8.44 -5.95
C VAL A 283 -5.11 -7.98 -4.55
N TRP A 284 -3.83 -7.64 -4.36
CA TRP A 284 -3.35 -7.19 -3.06
C TRP A 284 -3.93 -5.84 -2.64
N GLN A 285 -4.23 -4.95 -3.58
CA GLN A 285 -4.94 -3.70 -3.27
C GLN A 285 -6.33 -3.99 -2.70
N ALA A 286 -7.09 -4.91 -3.31
CA ALA A 286 -8.40 -5.31 -2.78
C ALA A 286 -8.29 -5.96 -1.39
N ILE A 287 -7.32 -6.87 -1.20
CA ILE A 287 -7.06 -7.53 0.09
C ILE A 287 -6.73 -6.50 1.18
N TYR A 288 -5.90 -5.50 0.87
CA TYR A 288 -5.55 -4.45 1.83
C TYR A 288 -6.74 -3.64 2.30
N ILE A 289 -7.61 -3.23 1.39
CA ILE A 289 -8.83 -2.50 1.76
C ILE A 289 -9.64 -3.33 2.76
N ILE A 290 -9.82 -4.63 2.49
CA ILE A 290 -10.55 -5.54 3.39
C ILE A 290 -9.88 -5.59 4.76
N PHE A 291 -8.56 -5.74 4.79
CA PHE A 291 -7.80 -5.87 6.02
C PHE A 291 -7.83 -4.60 6.88
N VAL A 292 -7.62 -3.42 6.27
CA VAL A 292 -7.67 -2.12 6.95
C VAL A 292 -9.03 -1.89 7.57
N VAL A 293 -10.11 -2.15 6.81
CA VAL A 293 -11.48 -2.04 7.31
C VAL A 293 -11.73 -3.01 8.47
N ALA A 294 -11.29 -4.27 8.34
CA ALA A 294 -11.49 -5.28 9.37
C ALA A 294 -10.76 -4.91 10.67
N VAL A 295 -9.49 -4.49 10.60
CA VAL A 295 -8.70 -4.08 11.78
C VAL A 295 -9.30 -2.83 12.42
N TRP A 296 -9.72 -1.84 11.62
CA TRP A 296 -10.38 -0.65 12.16
C TRP A 296 -11.70 -0.99 12.85
N LEU A 297 -12.52 -1.87 12.27
CA LEU A 297 -13.77 -2.30 12.89
C LEU A 297 -13.54 -3.11 14.17
N LEU A 298 -12.54 -4.02 14.18
CA LEU A 298 -12.15 -4.73 15.39
C LEU A 298 -11.75 -3.75 16.50
N TRP A 299 -10.98 -2.72 16.17
CA TRP A 299 -10.63 -1.69 17.14
C TRP A 299 -11.86 -0.90 17.64
N VAL A 300 -12.73 -0.43 16.73
CA VAL A 300 -13.94 0.31 17.12
C VAL A 300 -14.85 -0.56 18.00
N GLU A 301 -15.14 -1.78 17.59
CA GLU A 301 -16.13 -2.61 18.28
C GLU A 301 -15.61 -3.16 19.62
N TYR A 302 -14.35 -3.61 19.68
CA TYR A 302 -13.81 -4.29 20.87
C TYR A 302 -13.10 -3.34 21.84
N ILE A 303 -12.50 -2.25 21.37
CA ILE A 303 -11.75 -1.31 22.22
C ILE A 303 -12.55 -0.03 22.47
N VAL A 304 -13.20 0.52 21.43
CA VAL A 304 -13.99 1.75 21.58
C VAL A 304 -15.35 1.47 22.23
N ASN A 305 -16.11 0.52 21.71
CA ASN A 305 -17.51 0.27 22.08
C ASN A 305 -17.70 -0.83 23.14
N ARG A 306 -16.75 -0.97 24.09
CA ARG A 306 -16.62 -1.94 25.21
C ARG A 306 -17.87 -2.29 26.09
N VAL A 307 -19.11 -2.02 25.69
CA VAL A 307 -20.32 -2.24 26.50
C VAL A 307 -21.23 -3.37 25.99
N HIS A 308 -21.10 -3.88 24.76
CA HIS A 308 -22.09 -4.84 24.22
C HIS A 308 -21.64 -6.31 24.10
N ILE A 309 -20.41 -6.68 24.47
CA ILE A 309 -19.90 -8.04 24.23
C ILE A 309 -20.42 -9.07 25.26
N VAL A 310 -20.98 -8.64 26.39
CA VAL A 310 -21.47 -9.57 27.43
C VAL A 310 -22.99 -9.81 27.39
N THR A 311 -23.78 -9.02 26.65
CA THR A 311 -25.25 -9.09 26.72
C THR A 311 -25.95 -8.96 25.37
N LYS A 312 -25.77 -9.96 24.48
CA LYS A 312 -26.84 -10.51 23.61
C LYS A 312 -26.29 -11.67 22.77
N LYS A 313 -27.01 -12.80 22.76
CA LYS A 313 -26.81 -13.96 21.88
C LYS A 313 -26.95 -13.57 20.39
N LYS A 314 -25.96 -12.90 19.80
CA LYS A 314 -25.82 -12.78 18.35
C LYS A 314 -24.34 -12.82 17.97
N THR A 315 -23.80 -14.03 18.00
CA THR A 315 -22.38 -14.39 17.78
C THR A 315 -21.83 -14.03 16.39
N TRP A 316 -22.68 -13.57 15.46
CA TRP A 316 -22.31 -13.29 14.06
C TRP A 316 -22.17 -11.79 13.72
N GLY A 317 -22.15 -10.88 14.70
CA GLY A 317 -22.12 -9.42 14.47
C GLY A 317 -21.01 -8.93 13.52
N LEU A 318 -19.76 -8.87 14.00
CA LEU A 318 -18.61 -8.48 13.18
C LEU A 318 -18.13 -9.59 12.23
N PRO A 319 -17.95 -10.86 12.69
CA PRO A 319 -17.48 -11.92 11.80
C PRO A 319 -18.43 -12.13 10.61
N GLY A 320 -19.74 -12.06 10.83
CA GLY A 320 -20.74 -12.17 9.77
C GLY A 320 -20.86 -10.92 8.89
N PHE A 321 -20.44 -9.74 9.36
CA PHE A 321 -20.23 -8.57 8.49
C PHE A 321 -19.02 -8.80 7.58
N CYS A 322 -17.87 -9.16 8.14
CA CYS A 322 -16.64 -9.39 7.39
C CYS A 322 -16.81 -10.49 6.34
N LEU A 323 -17.47 -11.61 6.67
CA LEU A 323 -17.72 -12.70 5.74
C LEU A 323 -18.62 -12.28 4.56
N ARG A 324 -19.71 -11.55 4.83
CA ARG A 324 -20.59 -11.05 3.75
C ARG A 324 -19.90 -9.99 2.91
N PHE A 325 -19.15 -9.10 3.54
CA PHE A 325 -18.33 -8.13 2.84
C PHE A 325 -17.32 -8.81 1.92
N LEU A 326 -16.60 -9.82 2.42
CA LEU A 326 -15.66 -10.62 1.63
C LEU A 326 -16.33 -11.33 0.44
N ALA A 327 -17.50 -11.94 0.66
CA ALA A 327 -18.25 -12.59 -0.42
C ALA A 327 -18.69 -11.57 -1.48
N TYR A 328 -19.26 -10.43 -1.07
CA TYR A 328 -19.71 -9.40 -2.00
C TYR A 328 -18.55 -8.75 -2.75
N ILE A 329 -17.44 -8.44 -2.08
CA ILE A 329 -16.34 -7.73 -2.73
C ILE A 329 -15.68 -8.58 -3.81
N ILE A 330 -15.47 -9.88 -3.58
CA ILE A 330 -14.88 -10.79 -4.58
C ILE A 330 -15.76 -10.80 -5.83
N VAL A 331 -17.06 -11.04 -5.67
CA VAL A 331 -17.99 -11.09 -6.81
C VAL A 331 -18.08 -9.73 -7.52
N LEU A 332 -18.23 -8.64 -6.77
CA LEU A 332 -18.40 -7.32 -7.35
C LEU A 332 -17.14 -6.81 -8.05
N VAL A 333 -15.94 -7.11 -7.55
CA VAL A 333 -14.68 -6.72 -8.22
C VAL A 333 -14.53 -7.43 -9.55
N ILE A 334 -14.79 -8.75 -9.61
CA ILE A 334 -14.71 -9.51 -10.87
C ILE A 334 -15.72 -8.96 -11.89
N LEU A 335 -16.98 -8.80 -11.48
CA LEU A 335 -18.01 -8.24 -12.35
C LEU A 335 -17.67 -6.80 -12.79
N TRP A 336 -17.08 -6.01 -11.90
CA TRP A 336 -16.67 -4.64 -12.21
C TRP A 336 -15.55 -4.57 -13.23
N TRP A 337 -14.52 -5.40 -13.10
CA TRP A 337 -13.44 -5.45 -14.08
C TRP A 337 -13.92 -5.92 -15.45
N LEU A 338 -14.85 -6.88 -15.50
CA LEU A 338 -15.53 -7.24 -16.75
C LEU A 338 -16.32 -6.07 -17.37
N LEU A 339 -16.95 -5.23 -16.54
CA LEU A 339 -17.69 -4.03 -16.97
C LEU A 339 -16.79 -2.82 -17.27
N LEU A 340 -15.51 -2.86 -16.88
CA LEU A 340 -14.61 -1.72 -16.90
C LEU A 340 -14.47 -1.07 -18.29
N PRO A 341 -14.40 -1.79 -19.42
CA PRO A 341 -14.38 -1.16 -20.75
C PRO A 341 -15.62 -0.31 -21.04
N ALA A 342 -16.81 -0.81 -20.68
CA ALA A 342 -18.07 -0.06 -20.87
C ALA A 342 -18.13 1.18 -19.97
N TYR A 343 -17.65 1.05 -18.72
CA TYR A 343 -17.50 2.20 -17.84
C TYR A 343 -16.48 3.22 -18.37
N GLY A 344 -15.38 2.74 -18.95
CA GLY A 344 -14.38 3.57 -19.63
C GLY A 344 -14.97 4.35 -20.80
N GLN A 345 -15.90 3.76 -21.55
CA GLN A 345 -16.60 4.47 -22.64
C GLN A 345 -17.46 5.61 -22.08
N LEU A 346 -18.19 5.37 -20.99
CA LEU A 346 -18.95 6.42 -20.31
C LEU A 346 -18.03 7.55 -19.84
N LEU A 347 -16.91 7.22 -19.18
CA LEU A 347 -15.94 8.20 -18.73
C LEU A 347 -15.33 8.99 -19.88
N LEU A 348 -14.97 8.33 -20.98
CA LEU A 348 -14.43 8.95 -22.19
C LEU A 348 -15.40 10.02 -22.72
N GLN A 349 -16.70 9.70 -22.82
CA GLN A 349 -17.70 10.65 -23.31
C GLN A 349 -17.88 11.83 -22.34
N VAL A 350 -18.11 11.55 -21.05
CA VAL A 350 -18.35 12.60 -20.04
C VAL A 350 -17.17 13.55 -19.93
N THR A 351 -15.96 13.01 -19.86
CA THR A 351 -14.74 13.82 -19.70
C THR A 351 -14.34 14.48 -21.01
N GLY A 352 -14.47 13.80 -22.16
CA GLY A 352 -14.15 14.34 -23.47
C GLY A 352 -15.05 15.51 -23.87
N ILE A 353 -16.36 15.40 -23.67
CA ILE A 353 -17.32 16.49 -23.90
C ILE A 353 -16.96 17.70 -23.02
N THR A 354 -16.69 17.47 -21.73
CA THR A 354 -16.32 18.52 -20.79
C THR A 354 -15.02 19.22 -21.20
N LEU A 355 -13.97 18.45 -21.49
CA LEU A 355 -12.67 18.98 -21.89
C LEU A 355 -12.74 19.79 -23.18
N ARG A 356 -13.47 19.27 -24.19
CA ARG A 356 -13.62 19.93 -25.49
C ARG A 356 -14.45 21.21 -25.40
N HIS A 357 -15.64 21.14 -24.81
CA HIS A 357 -16.62 22.22 -24.91
C HIS A 357 -16.58 23.20 -23.73
N LEU A 358 -16.19 22.77 -22.53
CA LEU A 358 -16.15 23.64 -21.35
C LEU A 358 -14.75 24.16 -21.05
N LEU A 359 -13.70 23.41 -21.38
CA LEU A 359 -12.31 23.77 -21.03
C LEU A 359 -11.42 24.08 -22.24
N GLY A 360 -11.98 24.06 -23.45
CA GLY A 360 -11.30 24.46 -24.69
C GLY A 360 -10.12 23.57 -25.09
N VAL A 361 -10.08 22.31 -24.64
CA VAL A 361 -9.03 21.36 -25.02
C VAL A 361 -9.31 20.81 -26.41
N ALA A 362 -8.30 20.84 -27.30
CA ALA A 362 -8.41 20.39 -28.69
C ALA A 362 -8.45 18.85 -28.82
N ILE A 363 -9.51 18.22 -28.31
CA ILE A 363 -9.75 16.78 -28.46
C ILE A 363 -10.27 16.49 -29.87
N GLU A 364 -9.52 15.69 -30.61
CA GLU A 364 -9.84 15.25 -31.97
C GLU A 364 -10.60 13.93 -31.98
N ALA A 365 -10.12 12.96 -31.19
CA ALA A 365 -10.68 11.62 -31.10
C ALA A 365 -10.48 11.04 -29.70
N GLY A 366 -11.25 9.99 -29.40
CA GLY A 366 -11.11 9.24 -28.16
C GLY A 366 -11.50 7.78 -28.36
N ARG A 367 -10.81 6.86 -27.70
CA ARG A 367 -11.12 5.43 -27.72
C ARG A 367 -10.79 4.77 -26.38
N VAL A 368 -11.37 3.60 -26.15
CA VAL A 368 -11.05 2.74 -25.01
C VAL A 368 -10.37 1.49 -25.54
N GLU A 369 -9.20 1.18 -25.01
CA GLU A 369 -8.46 -0.04 -25.32
C GLU A 369 -8.53 -0.95 -24.09
N ALA A 370 -9.31 -2.03 -24.20
CA ALA A 370 -9.38 -3.07 -23.17
C ALA A 370 -8.22 -4.06 -23.34
N SER A 371 -7.52 -4.36 -22.26
CA SER A 371 -6.40 -5.30 -22.26
C SER A 371 -6.17 -5.87 -20.85
N GLY A 372 -5.28 -6.85 -20.75
CA GLY A 372 -4.91 -7.48 -19.48
C GLY A 372 -5.98 -8.40 -18.91
N MET A 373 -5.64 -9.06 -17.79
CA MET A 373 -6.52 -10.02 -17.13
C MET A 373 -7.80 -9.34 -16.63
N LEU A 374 -8.96 -9.90 -16.98
CA LEU A 374 -10.28 -9.33 -16.64
C LEU A 374 -10.45 -7.85 -17.08
N ASN A 375 -9.76 -7.40 -18.13
CA ASN A 375 -9.74 -6.01 -18.59
C ASN A 375 -9.08 -5.01 -17.62
N THR A 376 -8.29 -5.45 -16.65
CA THR A 376 -7.59 -4.55 -15.71
C THR A 376 -6.58 -3.61 -16.40
N GLY A 377 -6.07 -3.96 -17.58
CA GLY A 377 -5.24 -3.09 -18.40
C GLY A 377 -5.99 -2.01 -19.17
N THR A 378 -7.33 -1.89 -18.99
CA THR A 378 -8.15 -0.92 -19.73
C THR A 378 -7.63 0.50 -19.61
N LYS A 379 -7.40 1.14 -20.77
CA LYS A 379 -6.98 2.53 -20.87
C LYS A 379 -7.95 3.34 -21.72
N ILE A 380 -8.10 4.61 -21.36
CA ILE A 380 -8.76 5.61 -22.18
C ILE A 380 -7.67 6.37 -22.92
N VAL A 381 -7.83 6.50 -24.24
CA VAL A 381 -6.90 7.22 -25.12
C VAL A 381 -7.61 8.41 -25.74
N PHE A 382 -7.01 9.59 -25.63
CA PHE A 382 -7.43 10.83 -26.28
C PHE A 382 -6.37 11.26 -27.29
N THR A 383 -6.81 11.67 -28.48
CA THR A 383 -5.96 12.38 -29.44
C THR A 383 -6.17 13.88 -29.22
N ILE A 384 -5.12 14.57 -28.76
CA ILE A 384 -5.15 15.99 -28.40
C ILE A 384 -4.07 16.70 -29.21
N ALA A 385 -4.47 17.60 -30.10
CA ALA A 385 -3.56 18.33 -31.00
C ALA A 385 -2.55 17.39 -31.70
N GLY A 386 -3.04 16.34 -32.35
CA GLY A 386 -2.26 15.32 -33.06
C GLY A 386 -1.44 14.36 -32.18
N HIS A 387 -1.47 14.48 -30.85
CA HIS A 387 -0.72 13.60 -29.93
C HIS A 387 -1.65 12.69 -29.15
N GLU A 388 -1.30 11.41 -29.05
CA GLU A 388 -2.05 10.47 -28.20
C GLU A 388 -1.65 10.60 -26.73
N ARG A 389 -2.67 10.76 -25.88
CA ARG A 389 -2.56 10.75 -24.42
C ARG A 389 -3.42 9.60 -23.90
N SER A 390 -2.82 8.70 -23.13
CA SER A 390 -3.54 7.56 -22.56
C SER A 390 -3.44 7.50 -21.05
N MET A 391 -4.44 6.90 -20.42
CA MET A 391 -4.48 6.69 -18.98
C MET A 391 -5.16 5.37 -18.63
N HIS A 392 -4.57 4.62 -17.71
CA HIS A 392 -5.19 3.43 -17.14
C HIS A 392 -6.29 3.83 -16.15
N ILE A 393 -7.44 3.16 -16.23
CA ILE A 393 -8.61 3.51 -15.41
C ILE A 393 -8.94 2.48 -14.33
N ALA A 394 -8.34 1.29 -14.37
CA ALA A 394 -8.68 0.22 -13.44
C ALA A 394 -8.42 0.62 -11.98
N LEU A 395 -7.22 1.07 -11.64
CA LEU A 395 -6.88 1.46 -10.26
C LEU A 395 -7.71 2.64 -9.77
N LEU A 396 -7.96 3.63 -10.64
CA LEU A 396 -8.82 4.77 -10.35
C LEU A 396 -10.24 4.33 -9.99
N ALA A 397 -10.81 3.43 -10.80
CA ALA A 397 -12.21 3.04 -10.71
C ALA A 397 -12.50 1.84 -9.78
N THR A 398 -11.47 1.13 -9.32
CA THR A 398 -11.59 -0.08 -8.45
C THR A 398 -12.08 0.26 -7.03
N ASN A 399 -12.28 1.53 -6.71
CA ASN A 399 -12.85 1.99 -5.45
C ASN A 399 -14.40 1.83 -5.38
N VAL A 400 -15.11 1.65 -6.50
CA VAL A 400 -16.58 1.49 -6.53
C VAL A 400 -17.03 0.16 -5.93
N PRO A 401 -16.49 -1.01 -6.32
CA PRO A 401 -16.90 -2.29 -5.74
C PRO A 401 -16.74 -2.38 -4.21
N PRO A 402 -15.62 -1.92 -3.60
CA PRO A 402 -15.50 -1.80 -2.14
C PRO A 402 -16.65 -1.04 -1.49
N TYR A 403 -17.03 0.12 -2.04
CA TYR A 403 -18.12 0.92 -1.50
C TYR A 403 -19.45 0.16 -1.54
N VAL A 404 -19.78 -0.40 -2.70
CA VAL A 404 -21.02 -1.16 -2.90
C VAL A 404 -21.07 -2.35 -1.95
N ALA A 405 -19.99 -3.12 -1.87
CA ALA A 405 -19.88 -4.28 -0.99
C ALA A 405 -20.05 -3.91 0.48
N LEU A 406 -19.44 -2.81 0.96
CA LEU A 406 -19.60 -2.35 2.35
C LEU A 406 -21.07 -2.00 2.67
N VAL A 407 -21.72 -1.26 1.78
CA VAL A 407 -23.13 -0.87 1.96
C VAL A 407 -24.06 -2.09 1.94
N LEU A 408 -23.83 -3.06 1.05
CA LEU A 408 -24.60 -4.30 0.98
C LEU A 408 -24.37 -5.19 2.20
N ALA A 409 -23.14 -5.28 2.70
CA ALA A 409 -22.79 -6.04 3.91
C ALA A 409 -23.40 -5.44 5.19
N THR A 410 -23.80 -4.17 5.16
CA THR A 410 -24.37 -3.48 6.32
C THR A 410 -25.81 -3.96 6.62
N VAL A 411 -26.01 -4.56 7.79
CA VAL A 411 -27.31 -5.04 8.29
C VAL A 411 -28.08 -3.89 8.95
N GLY A 412 -29.40 -3.95 8.89
CA GLY A 412 -30.28 -2.97 9.56
C GLY A 412 -30.61 -1.75 8.72
N LEU A 413 -30.10 -1.65 7.49
CA LEU A 413 -30.50 -0.61 6.54
C LEU A 413 -31.80 -0.98 5.83
N ALA A 414 -32.81 -0.13 5.94
CA ALA A 414 -34.02 -0.24 5.12
C ALA A 414 -33.68 -0.13 3.62
N LEU A 415 -34.40 -0.88 2.77
CA LEU A 415 -34.10 -0.96 1.33
C LEU A 415 -34.06 0.41 0.64
N ARG A 416 -35.03 1.29 0.92
CA ARG A 416 -35.07 2.66 0.36
C ARG A 416 -33.83 3.46 0.73
N ARG A 417 -33.38 3.35 1.98
CA ARG A 417 -32.16 4.01 2.47
C ARG A 417 -30.92 3.42 1.79
N ARG A 418 -30.84 2.09 1.68
CA ARG A 418 -29.72 1.39 1.02
C ARG A 418 -29.57 1.84 -0.44
N ILE A 419 -30.65 1.85 -1.21
CA ILE A 419 -30.64 2.30 -2.62
C ILE A 419 -30.14 3.74 -2.71
N ARG A 420 -30.66 4.64 -1.87
CA ARG A 420 -30.25 6.05 -1.87
C ARG A 420 -28.76 6.24 -1.59
N ILE A 421 -28.24 5.52 -0.59
CA ILE A 421 -26.82 5.57 -0.22
C ILE A 421 -25.95 5.05 -1.37
N LEU A 422 -26.33 3.93 -1.99
CA LEU A 422 -25.62 3.39 -3.16
C LEU A 422 -25.59 4.41 -4.30
N LEU A 423 -26.73 5.02 -4.65
CA LEU A 423 -26.80 6.01 -5.72
C LEU A 423 -25.92 7.23 -5.44
N TYR A 424 -26.01 7.83 -4.25
CA TYR A 424 -25.20 9.00 -3.92
C TYR A 424 -23.72 8.70 -3.85
N GLY A 425 -23.32 7.61 -3.18
CA GLY A 425 -21.89 7.31 -3.06
C GLY A 425 -21.26 6.87 -4.38
N CYS A 426 -21.93 6.05 -5.18
CA CYS A 426 -21.45 5.71 -6.52
C CYS A 426 -21.40 6.95 -7.42
N GLY A 427 -22.40 7.84 -7.34
CA GLY A 427 -22.39 9.11 -8.07
C GLY A 427 -21.21 10.01 -7.70
N ILE A 428 -20.90 10.12 -6.40
CA ILE A 428 -19.74 10.87 -5.91
C ILE A 428 -18.44 10.25 -6.43
N LEU A 429 -18.25 8.93 -6.30
CA LEU A 429 -17.04 8.25 -6.77
C LEU A 429 -16.85 8.42 -8.29
N CYS A 430 -17.90 8.16 -9.09
CA CYS A 430 -17.86 8.34 -10.53
C CYS A 430 -17.59 9.80 -10.94
N GLY A 431 -18.21 10.76 -10.25
CA GLY A 431 -17.96 12.19 -10.48
C GLY A 431 -16.52 12.57 -10.20
N PHE A 432 -15.93 12.03 -9.13
CA PHE A 432 -14.52 12.24 -8.84
C PHE A 432 -13.59 11.56 -9.85
N HIS A 433 -13.92 10.39 -10.41
CA HIS A 433 -13.13 9.80 -11.49
C HIS A 433 -13.10 10.73 -12.71
N ALA A 434 -14.27 11.23 -13.12
CA ALA A 434 -14.36 12.18 -14.23
C ALA A 434 -13.54 13.46 -13.93
N LEU A 435 -13.69 14.02 -12.73
CA LEU A 435 -12.93 15.20 -12.30
C LEU A 435 -11.41 14.96 -12.34
N PHE A 436 -10.96 13.81 -11.84
CA PHE A 436 -9.54 13.45 -11.86
C PHE A 436 -9.00 13.40 -13.29
N ILE A 437 -9.71 12.74 -14.20
CA ILE A 437 -9.33 12.65 -15.62
C ILE A 437 -9.26 14.04 -16.25
N ILE A 438 -10.28 14.88 -16.00
CA ILE A 438 -10.34 16.25 -16.52
C ILE A 438 -9.15 17.07 -16.03
N VAL A 439 -8.85 17.04 -14.73
CA VAL A 439 -7.73 17.77 -14.13
C VAL A 439 -6.40 17.24 -14.65
N ALA A 440 -6.23 15.92 -14.69
CA ALA A 440 -5.01 15.27 -15.15
C ALA A 440 -4.66 15.64 -16.60
N LEU A 441 -5.66 15.66 -17.49
CA LEU A 441 -5.46 16.03 -18.89
C LEU A 441 -5.33 17.53 -19.11
N ARG A 442 -6.10 18.36 -18.38
CA ARG A 442 -6.07 19.81 -18.56
C ARG A 442 -4.78 20.45 -18.05
N PHE A 443 -4.24 19.93 -16.94
CA PHE A 443 -3.10 20.50 -16.23
C PHE A 443 -1.87 19.59 -16.25
N GLN A 444 -1.76 18.72 -17.27
CA GLN A 444 -0.71 17.72 -17.36
C GLN A 444 0.71 18.31 -17.25
N ASP A 445 0.99 19.42 -17.94
CA ASP A 445 2.33 20.05 -17.92
C ASP A 445 2.73 20.57 -16.54
N ILE A 446 1.74 20.95 -15.73
CA ILE A 446 1.94 21.39 -14.35
C ILE A 446 2.12 20.17 -13.45
N LEU A 447 1.27 19.15 -13.61
CA LEU A 447 1.31 17.93 -12.80
C LEU A 447 2.57 17.09 -13.05
N LEU A 448 3.13 17.12 -14.26
CA LEU A 448 4.42 16.50 -14.57
C LEU A 448 5.58 17.14 -13.78
N LYS A 449 5.48 18.43 -13.46
CA LYS A 449 6.46 19.14 -12.62
C LYS A 449 6.23 18.92 -11.12
N ALA A 450 5.05 18.41 -10.74
CA ALA A 450 4.64 18.17 -9.37
C ALA A 450 4.04 16.75 -9.21
N SER A 451 4.85 15.72 -9.50
CA SER A 451 4.45 14.30 -9.49
C SER A 451 3.88 13.80 -8.16
N GLU A 452 4.14 14.52 -7.07
CA GLU A 452 3.61 14.21 -5.73
C GLU A 452 2.09 14.42 -5.62
N ILE A 453 1.53 15.38 -6.36
CA ILE A 453 0.12 15.76 -6.27
C ILE A 453 -0.80 14.64 -6.82
N PRO A 454 -0.59 14.11 -8.05
CA PRO A 454 -1.40 13.00 -8.55
C PRO A 454 -1.36 11.76 -7.65
N THR A 455 -0.18 11.44 -7.10
CA THR A 455 0.01 10.25 -6.26
C THR A 455 -0.75 10.36 -4.93
N ALA A 456 -0.61 11.47 -4.21
CA ALA A 456 -1.35 11.70 -2.96
C ALA A 456 -2.87 11.68 -3.18
N ILE A 457 -3.32 12.22 -4.32
CA ILE A 457 -4.72 12.18 -4.72
C ILE A 457 -5.18 10.73 -4.94
N ILE A 458 -4.47 9.94 -5.73
CA ILE A 458 -4.81 8.52 -5.99
C ILE A 458 -4.91 7.72 -4.68
N LEU A 459 -4.00 7.93 -3.74
CA LEU A 459 -4.07 7.27 -2.44
C LEU A 459 -5.29 7.71 -1.63
N PHE A 460 -5.63 8.99 -1.65
CA PHE A 460 -6.85 9.48 -1.02
C PHE A 460 -8.09 8.81 -1.63
N PHE A 461 -8.13 8.65 -2.96
CA PHE A 461 -9.20 7.95 -3.67
C PHE A 461 -9.41 6.50 -3.21
N LEU A 462 -8.34 5.82 -2.78
CA LEU A 462 -8.43 4.47 -2.23
C LEU A 462 -9.23 4.43 -0.92
N THR A 463 -9.24 5.54 -0.17
CA THR A 463 -9.91 5.63 1.14
C THR A 463 -11.36 6.13 1.05
N LEU A 464 -11.73 6.79 -0.06
CA LEU A 464 -13.07 7.37 -0.25
C LEU A 464 -14.23 6.37 -0.06
N PRO A 465 -14.17 5.13 -0.57
CA PRO A 465 -15.25 4.15 -0.38
C PRO A 465 -15.59 3.94 1.09
N PHE A 466 -14.56 3.81 1.91
CA PHE A 466 -14.69 3.57 3.33
C PHE A 466 -15.23 4.81 4.05
N MET A 467 -14.73 5.99 3.70
CA MET A 467 -15.21 7.26 4.27
C MET A 467 -16.69 7.49 3.94
N LEU A 468 -17.10 7.32 2.69
CA LEU A 468 -18.50 7.46 2.27
C LEU A 468 -19.39 6.44 2.96
N TRP A 469 -18.92 5.19 3.09
CA TRP A 469 -19.63 4.15 3.82
C TRP A 469 -19.82 4.49 5.30
N ILE A 470 -18.77 4.99 5.97
CA ILE A 470 -18.87 5.45 7.36
C ILE A 470 -19.96 6.50 7.46
N VAL A 471 -19.87 7.56 6.66
CA VAL A 471 -20.76 8.73 6.71
C VAL A 471 -22.22 8.33 6.46
N PHE A 472 -22.49 7.50 5.46
CA PHE A 472 -23.85 7.24 5.02
C PHE A 472 -24.52 6.03 5.67
N ALA A 473 -23.75 4.98 5.96
CA ALA A 473 -24.28 3.68 6.35
C ALA A 473 -23.92 3.25 7.78
N TYR A 474 -22.71 3.56 8.26
CA TYR A 474 -22.23 3.04 9.55
C TYR A 474 -22.38 4.04 10.72
N TRP A 475 -22.39 5.35 10.43
CA TRP A 475 -22.34 6.39 11.45
C TRP A 475 -23.47 6.30 12.49
N ASP A 476 -24.69 6.00 12.06
CA ASP A 476 -25.84 5.87 12.96
C ASP A 476 -25.68 4.73 13.97
N ARG A 477 -24.97 3.66 13.60
CA ARG A 477 -24.68 2.53 14.50
C ARG A 477 -23.63 2.88 15.55
N ILE A 478 -22.69 3.76 15.21
CA ILE A 478 -21.75 4.33 16.19
C ILE A 478 -22.52 5.17 17.23
N LEU A 479 -23.56 5.89 16.80
CA LEU A 479 -24.36 6.75 17.67
C LEU A 479 -25.36 6.00 18.55
N SER A 480 -26.05 4.98 18.03
CA SER A 480 -27.02 4.20 18.80
C SER A 480 -26.38 3.53 20.02
N THR A 481 -25.10 3.14 19.91
CA THR A 481 -24.32 2.56 21.01
C THR A 481 -24.01 3.57 22.14
N ARG A 482 -24.20 4.87 21.89
CA ARG A 482 -23.98 5.96 22.85
C ARG A 482 -25.26 6.41 23.56
N GLN A 483 -26.43 6.12 22.99
CA GLN A 483 -27.75 6.40 23.59
C GLN A 483 -28.08 5.45 24.75
N ASP A 484 -27.52 4.24 24.78
CA ASP A 484 -27.74 3.26 25.86
C ASP A 484 -26.88 3.52 27.12
N ARG A 485 -26.13 4.63 27.18
CA ARG A 485 -25.53 5.09 28.44
C ARG A 485 -26.54 6.00 29.11
N PRO A 486 -27.14 5.62 30.26
CA PRO A 486 -27.74 6.62 31.11
C PRO A 486 -26.57 7.52 31.52
N ASP A 487 -26.55 8.74 30.98
CA ASP A 487 -25.64 9.76 31.49
C ASP A 487 -25.89 9.83 33.00
N SER A 488 -24.81 9.66 33.77
CA SER A 488 -24.79 9.94 35.19
C SER A 488 -25.47 11.29 35.40
N THR A 489 -26.53 11.26 36.20
CA THR A 489 -27.26 12.40 36.76
C THR A 489 -26.34 13.61 36.95
N PRO A 490 -26.79 14.84 36.60
CA PRO A 490 -26.15 16.03 37.15
C PRO A 490 -26.25 15.90 38.67
N LYS A 491 -25.12 15.98 39.37
CA LYS A 491 -25.15 16.17 40.82
C LYS A 491 -25.91 17.47 41.07
N ASP A 492 -27.10 17.35 41.66
CA ASP A 492 -27.78 18.45 42.31
C ASP A 492 -26.78 19.09 43.29
N THR A 493 -26.51 20.37 43.07
CA THR A 493 -25.82 21.23 44.02
C THR A 493 -26.68 21.26 45.29
N PRO A 494 -26.14 20.98 46.50
CA PRO A 494 -26.91 21.20 47.71
C PRO A 494 -27.19 22.69 47.85
N ALA A 495 -28.46 23.05 48.00
CA ALA A 495 -28.85 24.38 48.41
C ALA A 495 -28.14 24.73 49.72
N GLU A 496 -27.44 25.87 49.73
CA GLU A 496 -26.97 26.52 50.94
C GLU A 496 -28.19 26.85 51.81
N THR A 497 -28.34 26.15 52.93
CA THR A 497 -29.18 26.62 54.04
C THR A 497 -28.43 27.75 54.74
N GLU A 498 -29.00 28.96 54.62
CA GLU A 498 -28.72 30.12 55.45
C GLU A 498 -28.81 29.75 56.95
N HIS A 499 -27.76 30.09 57.69
CA HIS A 499 -27.83 30.27 59.14
C HIS A 499 -27.90 31.78 59.42
N GLN A 500 -29.07 32.22 59.89
CA GLN A 500 -29.15 33.19 60.99
C GLN A 500 -29.00 32.46 62.32
#